data_AF-A0A377K0T2-F1
#
_entry.id   AF-A0A377K0T2-F1
#
_cell.length_a   1.000
_cell.length_b   1.000
_cell.length_c   1.000
_cell.angle_alpha   90.00
_cell.angle_beta   90.00
_cell.angle_gamma   90.00
#
_symmetry.space_group_name_H-M   'P 1'
#
loop_
_entity.id
_entity.type
_entity.pdbx_description
1 polymer ?
#
loop_
_entity_poly.entity_id
_entity_poly.type
_entity_poly.pdbx_seq_one_letter_code
_entity_poly.pdbx_strand_id
1 'polypeptide(L)'
;MTVRVAINGFGRIGRNVVRALYESGRRAEITVVAINELADAAGMAHLLKYDTSHGRFAWEVRQERDQLFVGDDAIRVLHERSLQSLPWRETWR
;
A
#
# COMPACT_ATOMS: atom_id res chain seq x y z
N MET A 1 19.64 1.54 -7.48
CA MET A 1 18.49 2.40 -7.83
C MET A 1 17.23 1.66 -7.42
N THR A 2 16.32 2.32 -6.71
CA THR A 2 15.10 1.69 -6.18
C THR A 2 13.94 2.00 -7.12
N VAL A 3 13.19 0.97 -7.50
CA VAL A 3 11.99 1.10 -8.32
C VAL A 3 10.85 1.54 -7.42
N ARG A 4 10.37 2.76 -7.62
CA ARG A 4 9.14 3.22 -6.97
C ARG A 4 7.96 2.60 -7.71
N VAL A 5 6.85 2.34 -7.03
CA VAL A 5 5.64 1.72 -7.62
C VAL A 5 4.40 2.30 -6.96
N ALA A 6 3.34 2.50 -7.74
CA ALA A 6 2.01 2.76 -7.22
C ALA A 6 1.10 1.55 -7.50
N ILE A 7 0.20 1.25 -6.57
CA ILE A 7 -0.78 0.16 -6.70
C ILE A 7 -2.16 0.77 -6.93
N ASN A 8 -2.84 0.36 -8.00
CA ASN A 8 -4.22 0.77 -8.28
C ASN A 8 -5.17 -0.40 -8.04
N GLY A 9 -5.90 -0.37 -6.93
CA GLY A 9 -6.72 -1.46 -6.40
C GLY A 9 -6.01 -2.19 -5.25
N PHE A 10 -6.51 -2.02 -4.03
CA PHE A 10 -6.00 -2.62 -2.79
C PHE A 10 -6.86 -3.76 -2.25
N GLY A 11 -7.40 -4.55 -3.19
CA GLY A 11 -8.01 -5.85 -2.92
C GLY A 11 -6.99 -6.91 -2.50
N ARG A 12 -7.39 -8.19 -2.60
CA ARG A 12 -6.54 -9.33 -2.16
C ARG A 12 -5.15 -9.31 -2.78
N ILE A 13 -5.05 -9.07 -4.10
CA ILE A 13 -3.76 -9.08 -4.81
C ILE A 13 -2.89 -7.90 -4.40
N GLY A 14 -3.43 -6.67 -4.37
CA GLY A 14 -2.67 -5.48 -3.97
C GLY A 14 -2.09 -5.61 -2.56
N ARG A 15 -2.88 -6.13 -1.61
CA ARG A 15 -2.40 -6.40 -0.25
C ARG A 15 -1.31 -7.47 -0.21
N ASN A 16 -1.48 -8.56 -0.94
CA ASN A 16 -0.47 -9.62 -0.99
C ASN A 16 0.83 -9.18 -1.67
N VAL A 17 0.77 -8.26 -2.64
CA VAL A 17 1.99 -7.65 -3.23
C VAL A 17 2.75 -6.85 -2.18
N VAL A 18 2.05 -6.03 -1.38
CA VAL A 18 2.67 -5.31 -0.25
C VAL A 18 3.25 -6.31 0.75
N ARG A 19 2.49 -7.33 1.17
CA ARG A 19 3.00 -8.33 2.11
C ARG A 19 4.25 -9.03 1.59
N ALA A 20 4.23 -9.51 0.36
CA ALA A 20 5.36 -10.18 -0.28
C ALA A 20 6.59 -9.28 -0.35
N LEU A 21 6.44 -7.99 -0.66
CA LEU A 21 7.54 -7.02 -0.69
C LEU A 21 8.23 -6.91 0.68
N TYR A 22 7.45 -6.81 1.75
CA TYR A 22 7.96 -6.64 3.11
C TYR A 22 8.50 -7.94 3.71
N GLU A 23 7.83 -9.06 3.50
CA GLU A 23 8.23 -10.38 4.01
C GLU A 23 9.45 -10.95 3.26
N SER A 24 9.66 -10.58 2.00
CA SER A 24 10.84 -10.99 1.22
C SER A 24 12.09 -10.11 1.44
N GLY A 25 11.97 -9.01 2.19
CA GLY A 25 13.09 -8.11 2.45
C GLY A 25 13.51 -7.25 1.25
N ARG A 26 12.71 -7.18 0.19
CA ARG A 26 13.05 -6.49 -1.08
C ARG A 26 12.76 -4.99 -1.09
N ARG A 27 12.53 -4.38 0.07
CA ARG A 27 12.22 -2.95 0.23
C ARG A 27 13.32 -2.01 -0.27
N ALA A 28 14.57 -2.47 -0.30
CA ALA A 28 15.68 -1.73 -0.89
C ALA A 28 15.61 -1.63 -2.43
N GLU A 29 14.96 -2.61 -3.07
CA GLU A 29 14.79 -2.68 -4.52
C GLU A 29 13.51 -2.02 -4.99
N ILE A 30 12.42 -2.14 -4.21
CA ILE A 30 11.08 -1.65 -4.58
C ILE A 30 10.46 -0.87 -3.42
N THR A 31 9.94 0.33 -3.73
CA THR A 31 9.20 1.16 -2.77
C THR A 31 7.79 1.41 -3.26
N VAL A 32 6.79 1.07 -2.44
CA VAL A 32 5.39 1.41 -2.74
C VAL A 32 5.13 2.83 -2.25
N VAL A 33 4.91 3.76 -3.17
CA VAL A 33 4.78 5.19 -2.85
C VAL A 33 3.32 5.63 -2.74
N ALA A 34 2.42 4.89 -3.38
CA ALA A 34 1.00 5.21 -3.42
C ALA A 34 0.14 3.96 -3.59
N ILE A 35 -1.04 3.99 -2.99
CA ILE A 35 -2.13 3.03 -3.21
C ILE A 35 -3.38 3.83 -3.54
N ASN A 36 -4.01 3.53 -4.67
CA ASN A 36 -5.36 4.02 -4.98
C ASN A 36 -6.38 2.92 -4.71
N GLU A 37 -7.41 3.23 -3.93
CA GLU A 37 -8.52 2.31 -3.62
C GLU A 37 -9.80 3.11 -3.48
N LEU A 38 -10.92 2.61 -4.02
CA LEU A 38 -12.21 3.31 -3.96
C LEU A 38 -12.98 3.03 -2.66
N ALA A 39 -12.69 1.88 -2.04
CA ALA A 39 -13.25 1.53 -0.74
C ALA A 39 -12.67 2.42 0.37
N ASP A 40 -13.42 2.54 1.46
CA ASP A 40 -13.03 3.30 2.64
C ASP A 40 -11.71 2.78 3.24
N ALA A 41 -10.81 3.72 3.55
CA ALA A 41 -9.45 3.44 4.02
C ALA A 41 -9.42 2.74 5.39
N ALA A 42 -10.44 2.93 6.23
CA ALA A 42 -10.49 2.36 7.58
C ALA A 42 -10.36 0.83 7.59
N GLY A 43 -10.88 0.15 6.54
CA GLY A 43 -10.76 -1.30 6.41
C GLY A 43 -9.40 -1.77 5.89
N MET A 44 -8.66 -0.94 5.16
CA MET A 44 -7.46 -1.35 4.43
C MET A 44 -6.32 -1.78 5.36
N ALA A 45 -6.05 -1.00 6.41
CA ALA A 45 -5.01 -1.34 7.39
C ALA A 45 -5.33 -2.66 8.11
N HIS A 46 -6.58 -2.83 8.51
CA HIS A 46 -7.03 -4.07 9.15
C HIS A 46 -6.88 -5.27 8.21
N LEU A 47 -7.36 -5.16 6.97
CA LEU A 47 -7.29 -6.24 5.98
C LEU A 47 -5.86 -6.53 5.48
N LEU A 48 -4.94 -5.58 5.59
CA LEU A 48 -3.52 -5.83 5.36
C LEU A 48 -2.89 -6.56 6.55
N LYS A 49 -3.23 -6.14 7.78
CA LYS A 49 -2.71 -6.74 9.01
C LYS A 49 -3.21 -8.17 9.22
N TYR A 50 -4.46 -8.44 8.88
CA TYR A 50 -5.13 -9.71 9.12
C TYR A 50 -5.68 -10.27 7.81
N ASP A 51 -5.08 -11.37 7.33
CA ASP A 51 -5.59 -12.13 6.18
C ASP A 51 -5.93 -13.56 6.63
N THR A 52 -7.08 -14.08 6.19
CA THR A 52 -7.53 -15.42 6.57
C THR A 52 -6.71 -16.55 5.93
N SER A 53 -6.13 -16.31 4.75
CA SER A 53 -5.34 -17.29 4.01
C SER A 53 -3.86 -17.24 4.40
N HIS A 54 -3.31 -16.05 4.60
CA HIS A 54 -1.88 -15.84 4.88
C HIS A 54 -1.59 -15.44 6.34
N GLY A 55 -2.60 -15.47 7.21
CA GLY A 55 -2.45 -15.13 8.62
C GLY A 55 -2.10 -13.66 8.87
N ARG A 56 -1.53 -13.40 10.05
CA ARG A 56 -1.19 -12.06 10.51
C ARG A 56 0.08 -11.57 9.83
N PHE A 57 0.03 -10.38 9.24
CA PHE A 57 1.20 -9.70 8.70
C PHE A 57 2.12 -9.24 9.84
N ALA A 58 3.41 -9.55 9.76
CA ALA A 58 4.35 -9.35 10.87
C ALA A 58 4.60 -7.87 11.18
N TRP A 59 4.63 -7.03 10.14
CA TRP A 59 4.93 -5.61 10.25
C TRP A 59 3.81 -4.84 10.95
N GLU A 60 4.17 -3.78 11.68
CA GLU A 60 3.18 -2.84 12.19
C GLU A 60 2.44 -2.20 11.03
N VAL A 61 1.12 -2.08 11.14
CA VAL A 61 0.29 -1.43 10.12
C VAL A 61 -0.63 -0.44 10.83
N ARG A 62 -0.55 0.81 10.41
CA ARG A 62 -1.35 1.90 10.97
C ARG A 62 -1.82 2.80 9.85
N GLN A 63 -3.02 3.36 9.97
CA GLN A 63 -3.54 4.31 8.99
C GLN A 63 -3.86 5.63 9.71
N GLU A 64 -3.46 6.73 9.10
CA GLU A 64 -3.78 8.07 9.55
C GLU A 64 -4.09 8.94 8.34
N ARG A 65 -5.32 9.50 8.29
CA ARG A 65 -5.78 10.35 7.17
C ARG A 65 -5.52 9.65 5.81
N ASP A 66 -4.78 10.28 4.91
CA ASP A 66 -4.50 9.77 3.57
C ASP A 66 -3.16 9.01 3.52
N GLN A 67 -2.71 8.43 4.63
CA GLN A 67 -1.48 7.64 4.71
C GLN A 67 -1.69 6.28 5.39
N LEU A 68 -1.07 5.27 4.79
CA LEU A 68 -0.90 3.93 5.34
C LEU A 68 0.56 3.75 5.71
N PHE A 69 0.82 3.51 6.99
CA PHE A 69 2.13 3.20 7.52
C PHE A 69 2.32 1.70 7.62
N VAL A 70 3.46 1.22 7.14
CA VAL A 70 3.88 -0.18 7.27
C VAL A 70 5.32 -0.20 7.79
N GLY A 71 5.50 -0.48 9.08
CA GLY A 71 6.75 -0.17 9.76
C GLY A 71 7.10 1.31 9.64
N ASP A 72 8.31 1.62 9.20
CA ASP A 72 8.78 3.01 9.04
C ASP A 72 8.39 3.64 7.69
N ASP A 73 7.76 2.88 6.80
CA ASP A 73 7.41 3.33 5.46
C ASP A 73 6.02 3.98 5.44
N ALA A 74 5.93 5.18 4.86
CA ALA A 74 4.67 5.90 4.65
C ALA A 74 4.21 5.79 3.20
N ILE A 75 2.99 5.29 2.99
CA ILE A 75 2.38 5.07 1.68
C ILE A 75 1.16 5.99 1.53
N ARG A 76 1.13 6.83 0.50
CA ARG A 76 -0.03 7.71 0.24
C ARG A 76 -1.24 6.89 -0.19
N VAL A 77 -2.39 7.14 0.40
CA VAL A 77 -3.68 6.56 -0.01
C VAL A 77 -4.43 7.57 -0.86
N LEU A 78 -5.02 7.11 -1.96
CA LEU A 78 -5.80 7.87 -2.91
C LEU A 78 -7.15 7.20 -3.12
N HIS A 79 -8.17 7.99 -3.48
CA HIS A 79 -9.55 7.53 -3.68
C HIS A 79 -10.11 8.01 -5.03
N GLU A 80 -9.32 7.88 -6.10
CA GLU A 80 -9.65 8.39 -7.43
C GLU A 80 -10.27 7.31 -8.32
N ARG A 81 -11.46 7.58 -8.85
CA ARG A 81 -12.14 6.69 -9.82
C ARG A 81 -11.52 6.70 -11.20
N SER A 82 -10.97 7.85 -11.59
CA SER A 82 -10.45 8.06 -12.93
C SER A 82 -8.93 7.96 -12.93
N LEU A 83 -8.39 7.10 -13.80
CA LEU A 83 -6.94 6.89 -13.90
C LEU A 83 -6.20 8.17 -14.32
N GLN A 84 -6.81 9.00 -15.17
CA GLN A 84 -6.20 10.26 -15.60
C GLN A 84 -6.16 11.33 -14.51
N SER A 85 -6.98 11.20 -13.46
CA SER A 85 -7.02 12.15 -12.34
C SER A 85 -5.98 11.84 -11.26
N LEU A 86 -5.34 10.67 -11.33
CA LEU A 86 -4.36 10.25 -10.33
C LEU A 86 -3.11 11.12 -10.40
N PRO A 87 -2.68 11.72 -9.26
CA PRO A 87 -1.59 12.70 -9.23
C PRO A 87 -0.22 12.04 -9.24
N TRP A 88 0.04 11.10 -10.16
CA TRP A 88 1.28 10.31 -10.19
C TRP A 88 2.54 11.18 -10.17
N ARG A 89 2.55 12.29 -10.90
CA ARG A 89 3.72 13.19 -10.92
C ARG A 89 4.07 13.76 -9.54
N GLU A 90 3.10 13.90 -8.64
CA GLU A 90 3.33 14.37 -7.27
C GLU A 90 3.80 13.24 -6.36
N THR A 91 3.22 12.05 -6.48
CA THR A 91 3.58 10.89 -5.65
C THR A 91 4.94 10.29 -5.95
N TRP A 92 5.51 10.61 -7.11
CA TRP A 92 6.81 10.12 -7.54
C TRP A 92 7.97 11.08 -7.26
N ARG A 93 7.69 12.26 -6.70
CA ARG A 93 8.71 13.13 -6.08
C ARG A 93 9.19 12.52 -4.76
#